data_AF-A0A930Q7L2-F1
#
_entry.id   AF-A0A930Q7L2-F1
#
_cell.length_a   1.000
_cell.length_b   1.000
_cell.length_c   1.000
_cell.angle_alpha   90.00
_cell.angle_beta   90.00
_cell.angle_gamma   90.00
#
_symmetry.space_group_name_H-M   'P 1'
#
loop_
_entity.id
_entity.type
_entity.pdbx_description
1 polymer ?
#
loop_
_entity_poly.entity_id
_entity_poly.type
_entity_poly.pdbx_seq_one_letter_code
_entity_poly.pdbx_strand_id
1 'polypeptide(L)'
;MSEHLGVRHDRLLRKQAAQMFEKGCGYRLTASRLGVSAATVREWQKMYRAIGKDGLLAMGIKHTKYDYETKVAAAAAVVDGGMSKPEAMMRFGIASATPLKQWCRLYREGGAQALKPKPKGRPKGSVRAVPPTREEELAERVRKLEAQVAYLKKSIALKAHRRSQTGTKP
;
A
#
# COMPACT_ATOMS: atom_id res chain seq x y z
N MET A 1 -16.65 22.25 -17.57
CA MET A 1 -15.31 21.73 -17.26
C MET A 1 -14.94 22.23 -15.85
N SER A 2 -15.12 21.38 -14.83
CA SER A 2 -14.92 21.77 -13.43
C SER A 2 -13.48 21.52 -13.00
N GLU A 3 -12.64 22.51 -13.24
CA GLU A 3 -11.30 22.62 -12.65
C GLU A 3 -11.46 23.05 -11.17
N HIS A 4 -11.82 22.12 -10.28
CA HIS A 4 -11.64 22.33 -8.83
C HIS A 4 -10.15 22.22 -8.50
N LEU A 5 -9.37 23.18 -9.01
CA LEU A 5 -8.02 23.44 -8.54
C LEU A 5 -8.12 23.70 -7.04
N GLY A 6 -7.40 22.89 -6.25
CA GLY A 6 -7.30 23.04 -4.81
C GLY A 6 -6.64 24.35 -4.44
N VAL A 7 -7.42 25.44 -4.49
CA VAL A 7 -7.01 26.76 -4.01
C VAL A 7 -6.75 26.59 -2.53
N ARG A 8 -5.48 26.73 -2.18
CA ARG A 8 -4.96 26.69 -0.81
C ARG A 8 -5.51 27.91 -0.10
N HIS A 9 -6.66 27.77 0.55
CA HIS A 9 -7.17 28.84 1.37
C HIS A 9 -6.46 28.84 2.71
N ASP A 10 -5.96 30.03 3.04
CA ASP A 10 -5.20 30.29 4.24
C ASP A 10 -5.99 29.85 5.49
N ARG A 11 -5.27 29.31 6.47
CA ARG A 11 -5.83 28.85 7.75
C ARG A 11 -6.61 29.98 8.44
N LEU A 12 -6.20 31.24 8.22
CA LEU A 12 -6.89 32.43 8.71
C LEU A 12 -8.31 32.57 8.15
N LEU A 13 -8.50 32.41 6.83
CA LEU A 13 -9.83 32.47 6.20
C LEU A 13 -10.75 31.37 6.72
N ARG A 14 -10.20 30.17 6.96
CA ARG A 14 -10.96 29.05 7.56
C ARG A 14 -11.33 29.31 9.02
N LYS A 15 -10.47 30.01 9.78
CA LYS A 15 -10.78 30.47 11.14
C LYS A 15 -11.91 31.50 11.14
N GLN A 16 -11.90 32.47 10.23
CA GLN A 16 -12.97 33.46 10.08
C GLN A 16 -14.29 32.80 9.63
N ALA A 17 -14.23 31.85 8.70
CA ALA A 17 -15.40 31.08 8.29
C ALA A 17 -16.00 30.27 9.45
N ALA A 18 -15.16 29.64 10.29
CA ALA A 18 -15.63 28.94 11.48
C ALA A 18 -16.38 29.86 12.44
N GLN A 19 -15.87 31.07 12.69
CA GLN A 19 -16.54 32.08 13.54
C GLN A 19 -17.90 32.51 12.94
N MET A 20 -17.98 32.62 11.61
CA MET A 20 -19.24 32.94 10.94
C MET A 20 -20.25 31.78 11.05
N PHE A 21 -19.81 30.54 10.93
CA PHE A 21 -20.67 29.36 11.10
C PHE A 21 -21.15 29.19 12.54
N GLU A 22 -20.31 29.49 13.52
CA GLU A 22 -20.67 29.53 14.95
C GLU A 22 -21.76 30.56 15.22
N LYS A 23 -21.73 31.70 14.52
CA LYS A 23 -22.79 32.72 14.52
C LYS A 23 -24.01 32.37 13.65
N GLY A 24 -24.12 31.15 13.14
CA GLY A 24 -25.24 30.69 12.33
C GLY A 24 -25.26 31.20 10.87
N CYS A 25 -24.20 31.86 10.40
CA CYS A 25 -24.17 32.37 9.03
C CYS A 25 -24.06 31.24 7.99
N GLY A 26 -24.88 31.31 6.94
CA GLY A 26 -24.83 30.37 5.81
C GLY A 26 -23.61 30.55 4.92
N TYR A 27 -23.22 29.50 4.18
CA TYR A 27 -22.01 29.52 3.32
C TYR A 27 -22.00 30.62 2.26
N ARG A 28 -23.16 31.05 1.71
CA ARG A 28 -23.24 32.11 0.69
C ARG A 28 -22.82 33.48 1.26
N LEU A 29 -23.33 33.82 2.44
CA LEU A 29 -22.99 35.06 3.14
C LEU A 29 -21.52 35.05 3.55
N THR A 30 -21.05 33.93 4.11
CA THR A 30 -19.64 33.76 4.49
C THR A 30 -18.71 33.85 3.27
N ALA A 31 -19.10 33.29 2.11
CA ALA A 31 -18.36 33.40 0.86
C ALA A 31 -18.22 34.85 0.38
N SER A 32 -19.33 35.58 0.33
CA SER A 32 -19.34 37.00 -0.07
C SER A 32 -18.48 37.84 0.87
N ARG A 33 -18.59 37.63 2.19
CA ARG A 33 -17.84 38.39 3.19
C ARG A 33 -16.33 38.11 3.19
N LEU A 34 -15.93 36.88 2.86
CA LEU A 34 -14.52 36.49 2.84
C LEU A 34 -13.86 36.62 1.46
N GLY A 35 -14.61 37.00 0.42
CA GLY A 35 -14.11 37.04 -0.96
C GLY A 35 -13.70 35.66 -1.49
N VAL A 36 -14.26 34.58 -0.94
CA VAL A 36 -13.95 33.19 -1.30
C VAL A 36 -15.10 32.62 -2.11
N SER A 37 -14.81 31.74 -3.08
CA SER A 37 -15.87 31.11 -3.88
C SER A 37 -16.93 30.41 -3.02
N ALA A 38 -18.20 30.55 -3.38
CA ALA A 38 -19.31 29.92 -2.66
C ALA A 38 -19.18 28.38 -2.63
N ALA A 39 -18.60 27.78 -3.66
CA ALA A 39 -18.34 26.35 -3.71
C ALA A 39 -17.30 25.90 -2.67
N THR A 40 -16.24 26.69 -2.47
CA THR A 40 -15.24 26.42 -1.43
C THR A 40 -15.84 26.53 -0.03
N VAL A 41 -16.55 27.63 0.26
CA VAL A 41 -17.12 27.84 1.60
C VAL A 41 -18.23 26.83 1.91
N ARG A 42 -18.96 26.35 0.90
CA ARG A 42 -19.89 25.23 1.05
C ARG A 42 -19.19 23.98 1.54
N GLU A 43 -18.01 23.67 1.00
CA GLU A 43 -17.23 22.51 1.45
C GLU A 43 -16.69 22.70 2.86
N TRP A 44 -16.30 23.93 3.22
CA TRP A 44 -15.94 24.26 4.61
C TRP A 44 -17.10 24.07 5.57
N GLN A 45 -18.31 24.48 5.19
CA GLN A 45 -19.48 24.33 6.02
C GLN A 45 -19.85 22.86 6.23
N LYS A 46 -19.71 22.02 5.21
CA LYS A 46 -19.87 20.56 5.35
C LYS A 46 -18.86 20.00 6.35
N MET A 47 -17.58 20.35 6.19
CA MET A 47 -16.52 19.89 7.10
C MET A 47 -16.77 20.35 8.55
N TYR A 48 -17.16 21.61 8.71
CA TYR A 48 -17.51 22.18 10.01
C TYR A 48 -18.68 21.44 10.68
N ARG A 49 -19.71 21.06 9.91
CA ARG A 49 -20.84 20.28 10.45
C ARG A 49 -20.46 18.83 10.80
N ALA A 50 -19.53 18.24 10.07
CA ALA A 50 -19.14 16.84 10.26
C ALA A 50 -18.11 16.63 11.38
N ILE A 51 -17.10 17.50 11.46
CA ILE A 51 -15.92 17.33 12.35
C ILE A 51 -15.77 18.51 13.32
N GLY A 52 -16.51 19.60 13.10
CA GLY A 52 -16.39 20.82 13.90
C GLY A 52 -15.26 21.75 13.42
N LYS A 53 -15.00 22.76 14.24
CA LYS A 53 -14.00 23.81 13.99
C LYS A 53 -12.60 23.24 13.73
N ASP A 54 -12.19 22.24 14.52
CA ASP A 54 -10.87 21.65 14.40
C ASP A 54 -10.68 20.92 13.07
N GLY A 55 -11.70 20.20 12.59
CA GLY A 55 -11.65 19.56 11.27
C GLY A 55 -11.54 20.57 10.14
N LEU A 56 -12.26 21.70 10.21
CA LEU A 56 -12.13 22.78 9.24
C LEU A 56 -10.73 23.42 9.27
N LEU A 57 -10.15 23.62 10.46
CA LEU A 57 -8.81 24.19 10.59
C LEU A 57 -7.71 23.21 10.15
N ALA A 58 -7.94 21.91 10.31
CA ALA A 58 -7.04 20.85 9.84
C ALA A 58 -7.09 20.63 8.31
N MET A 59 -8.17 21.09 7.65
CA MET A 59 -8.34 20.92 6.20
C MET A 59 -7.14 21.48 5.42
N GLY A 60 -6.55 20.68 4.52
CA GLY A 60 -5.45 21.14 3.67
C GLY A 60 -4.11 21.40 4.40
N ILE A 61 -3.98 21.03 5.70
CA ILE A 61 -2.66 20.90 6.32
C ILE A 61 -1.91 19.79 5.56
N LYS A 62 -0.81 20.15 4.90
CA LYS A 62 0.05 19.16 4.27
C LYS A 62 0.75 18.38 5.38
N HIS A 63 0.67 17.06 5.33
CA HIS A 63 1.54 16.22 6.15
C HIS A 63 2.99 16.52 5.79
N THR A 64 3.83 16.77 6.81
CA THR A 64 5.28 16.92 6.65
C THR A 64 5.81 15.72 5.89
N LYS A 65 6.44 15.97 4.74
CA LYS A 65 7.14 14.94 3.99
C LYS A 65 8.52 14.79 4.62
N TYR A 66 8.84 13.58 5.04
CA TYR A 66 10.17 13.21 5.48
C TYR A 66 10.89 12.50 4.34
N ASP A 67 12.15 12.87 4.15
CA ASP A 67 13.02 12.22 3.18
C ASP A 67 13.33 10.79 3.61
N TYR A 68 13.66 9.93 2.64
CA TYR A 68 13.94 8.53 2.90
C TYR A 68 15.08 8.36 3.92
N GLU A 69 16.15 9.14 3.77
CA GLU A 69 17.30 9.12 4.68
C GLU A 69 16.90 9.45 6.12
N THR A 70 16.09 10.47 6.33
CA THR A 70 15.58 10.83 7.67
C THR A 70 14.76 9.71 8.30
N LYS A 71 13.94 9.01 7.49
CA LYS A 71 13.14 7.87 7.99
C LYS A 71 14.02 6.72 8.43
N VAL A 72 15.01 6.38 7.62
CA VAL A 72 15.94 5.27 7.90
C VAL A 72 16.79 5.61 9.12
N ALA A 73 17.39 6.79 9.16
CA ALA A 73 18.23 7.21 10.28
C ALA A 73 17.47 7.23 11.61
N ALA A 74 16.24 7.77 11.61
CA ALA A 74 15.40 7.78 12.81
C ALA A 74 14.96 6.37 13.25
N ALA A 75 14.64 5.49 12.31
CA ALA A 75 14.26 4.11 12.62
C ALA A 75 15.46 3.30 13.14
N ALA A 76 16.62 3.39 12.50
CA ALA A 76 17.84 2.72 12.92
C ALA A 76 18.31 3.20 14.30
N ALA A 77 18.26 4.51 14.57
CA ALA A 77 18.62 5.05 15.89
C ALA A 77 17.75 4.46 17.02
N VAL A 78 16.46 4.22 16.77
CA VAL A 78 15.54 3.64 17.76
C VAL A 78 15.65 2.12 17.84
N VAL A 79 15.78 1.44 16.70
CA VAL A 79 15.74 -0.03 16.63
C VAL A 79 17.10 -0.64 16.96
N ASP A 80 18.17 -0.13 16.36
CA ASP A 80 19.52 -0.66 16.52
C ASP A 80 20.29 0.11 17.60
N GLY A 81 20.13 1.44 17.62
CA GLY A 81 20.82 2.32 18.57
C GLY A 81 20.17 2.43 19.95
N GLY A 82 19.01 1.80 20.17
CA GLY A 82 18.30 1.83 21.45
C GLY A 82 17.75 3.20 21.87
N MET A 83 17.79 4.21 20.98
CA MET A 83 17.33 5.57 21.27
C MET A 83 15.85 5.59 21.60
N SER A 84 15.47 6.42 22.57
CA SER A 84 14.05 6.60 22.89
C SER A 84 13.32 7.29 21.72
N LYS A 85 12.04 6.94 21.51
CA LYS A 85 11.24 7.55 20.42
C LYS A 85 11.13 9.08 20.55
N PRO A 86 10.92 9.67 21.75
CA PRO A 86 10.88 11.12 21.90
C PRO A 86 12.21 11.79 21.54
N GLU A 87 13.33 11.18 21.92
CA GLU A 87 14.67 11.67 21.60
C GLU A 87 14.96 11.60 20.10
N ALA A 88 14.60 10.49 19.43
CA ALA A 88 14.68 10.38 17.99
C ALA A 88 13.78 11.41 17.27
N MET A 89 12.59 11.67 17.79
CA MET A 89 11.71 12.71 17.24
C MET A 89 12.37 14.09 17.30
N MET A 90 13.00 14.43 18.42
CA MET A 90 13.71 15.69 18.58
C MET A 90 14.92 15.78 17.65
N ARG A 91 15.76 14.73 17.62
CA ARG A 91 17.00 14.69 16.84
C ARG A 91 16.75 14.75 15.34
N PHE A 92 15.70 14.10 14.85
CA PHE A 92 15.40 13.99 13.42
C PHE A 92 14.25 14.90 12.96
N GLY A 93 13.77 15.81 13.80
CA GLY A 93 12.74 16.79 13.45
C GLY A 93 11.38 16.16 13.13
N ILE A 94 11.01 15.06 13.77
CA ILE A 94 9.76 14.33 13.50
C ILE A 94 8.64 14.88 14.38
N ALA A 95 7.67 15.53 13.74
CA ALA A 95 6.57 16.22 14.42
C ALA A 95 5.57 15.30 15.14
N SER A 96 5.61 13.98 14.90
CA SER A 96 4.66 13.03 15.47
C SER A 96 5.26 11.65 15.69
N ALA A 97 4.89 11.01 16.79
CA ALA A 97 5.32 9.65 17.11
C ALA A 97 4.74 8.59 16.17
N THR A 98 3.57 8.84 15.57
CA THR A 98 2.87 7.88 14.71
C THR A 98 3.70 7.44 13.50
N PRO A 99 4.24 8.33 12.64
CA PRO A 99 5.10 7.93 11.54
C PRO A 99 6.38 7.23 12.03
N LEU A 100 6.99 7.70 13.13
CA LEU A 100 8.20 7.06 13.67
C LEU A 100 7.93 5.62 14.13
N LYS A 101 6.80 5.38 14.83
CA LYS A 101 6.38 4.02 15.24
C LYS A 101 6.21 3.11 14.03
N GLN A 102 5.57 3.61 12.97
CA GLN A 102 5.40 2.87 11.73
C GLN A 102 6.74 2.55 11.07
N TRP A 103 7.67 3.51 11.03
CA TRP A 103 8.99 3.29 10.44
C TRP A 103 9.80 2.27 11.23
N CYS A 104 9.80 2.35 12.56
CA CYS A 104 10.46 1.35 13.41
C CYS A 104 9.91 -0.05 13.17
N ARG A 105 8.60 -0.19 12.96
CA ARG A 105 7.98 -1.48 12.66
C ARG A 105 8.48 -2.03 11.31
N LEU A 106 8.38 -1.24 10.25
CA LEU A 106 8.83 -1.63 8.91
C LEU A 106 10.34 -1.93 8.90
N TYR A 107 11.14 -1.17 9.64
CA TYR A 107 12.57 -1.37 9.75
C TYR A 107 12.91 -2.70 10.44
N ARG A 108 12.17 -3.12 11.47
CA ARG A 108 12.35 -4.46 12.07
C ARG A 108 11.98 -5.60 11.12
N GLU A 109 10.99 -5.38 10.24
CA GLU A 109 10.51 -6.40 9.30
C GLU A 109 11.44 -6.57 8.09
N GLY A 110 12.07 -5.49 7.60
CA GLY A 110 12.85 -5.55 6.35
C GLY A 110 13.96 -4.50 6.22
N GLY A 111 14.43 -3.96 7.34
CA GLY A 111 15.51 -2.97 7.40
C GLY A 111 15.20 -1.69 6.63
N ALA A 112 16.26 -1.03 6.16
CA ALA A 112 16.14 0.21 5.38
C ALA A 112 15.31 0.02 4.09
N GLN A 113 15.38 -1.15 3.45
CA GLN A 113 14.66 -1.43 2.19
C GLN A 113 13.14 -1.33 2.35
N ALA A 114 12.61 -1.70 3.53
CA ALA A 114 11.18 -1.62 3.83
C ALA A 114 10.63 -0.17 3.89
N LEU A 115 11.51 0.82 4.07
CA LEU A 115 11.16 2.23 4.12
C LEU A 115 11.22 2.93 2.76
N LYS A 116 11.70 2.24 1.70
CA LYS A 116 11.78 2.81 0.37
C LYS A 116 10.38 3.17 -0.13
N PRO A 117 10.25 4.30 -0.85
CA PRO A 117 8.98 4.63 -1.48
C PRO A 117 8.58 3.51 -2.45
N LYS A 118 7.43 2.90 -2.19
CA LYS A 118 6.87 1.90 -3.12
C LYS A 118 6.49 2.58 -4.43
N PRO A 119 6.67 1.90 -5.59
CA PRO A 119 6.25 2.43 -6.87
C PRO A 119 4.79 2.86 -6.82
N LYS A 120 4.51 4.08 -7.26
CA LYS A 120 3.17 4.66 -7.22
C LYS A 120 2.39 4.19 -8.44
N GLY A 121 1.39 3.33 -8.24
CA GLY A 121 0.50 2.86 -9.30
C GLY A 121 -0.11 1.49 -9.03
N ARG A 122 -1.16 1.13 -9.78
CA ARG A 122 -1.65 -0.25 -9.87
C ARG A 122 -0.49 -1.10 -10.41
N PRO A 123 -0.11 -2.22 -9.76
CA PRO A 123 0.84 -3.14 -10.38
C PRO A 123 0.31 -3.46 -11.77
N LYS A 124 1.16 -3.26 -12.80
CA LYS A 124 0.83 -3.60 -14.17
C LYS A 124 0.37 -5.05 -14.12
N GLY A 125 -0.89 -5.29 -14.49
CA GLY A 125 -1.61 -6.52 -14.17
C GLY A 125 -0.76 -7.75 -14.47
N SER A 126 -0.92 -8.78 -13.63
CA SER A 126 -0.42 -10.13 -13.85
C SER A 126 -0.27 -10.36 -15.34
N VAL A 127 0.97 -10.54 -15.81
CA VAL A 127 1.20 -11.07 -17.15
C VAL A 127 0.30 -12.31 -17.20
N ARG A 128 -0.73 -12.26 -18.05
CA ARG A 128 -1.63 -13.38 -18.28
C ARG A 128 -0.70 -14.55 -18.57
N ALA A 129 -0.80 -15.64 -17.79
CA ALA A 129 -0.03 -16.84 -18.04
C ALA A 129 -0.12 -17.12 -19.54
N VAL A 130 1.02 -17.02 -20.23
CA VAL A 130 1.08 -17.30 -21.66
C VAL A 130 0.55 -18.72 -21.79
N PRO A 131 -0.53 -18.96 -22.57
CA PRO A 131 -0.98 -20.33 -22.78
C PRO A 131 0.21 -21.12 -23.32
N PRO A 132 0.46 -22.33 -22.80
CA PRO A 132 1.63 -23.12 -23.17
C PRO A 132 1.72 -23.19 -24.69
N THR A 133 2.92 -22.95 -25.20
CA THR A 133 3.16 -23.07 -26.64
C THR A 133 2.90 -24.52 -27.06
N ARG A 134 2.55 -24.73 -28.34
CA ARG A 134 2.30 -26.07 -28.89
C ARG A 134 3.43 -27.06 -28.59
N GLU A 135 4.67 -26.57 -28.50
CA GLU A 135 5.85 -27.36 -28.15
C GLU A 135 5.86 -27.84 -26.69
N GLU A 136 5.43 -26.99 -25.76
CA GLU A 136 5.30 -27.34 -24.34
C GLU A 136 4.18 -28.36 -24.11
N GLU A 137 3.03 -28.21 -24.78
CA GLU A 137 1.95 -29.20 -24.73
C GLU A 137 2.39 -30.56 -25.30
N LEU A 138 3.16 -30.55 -26.41
CA LEU A 138 3.73 -31.76 -26.98
C LEU A 138 4.74 -32.40 -26.02
N ALA A 139 5.58 -31.62 -25.34
CA ALA A 139 6.55 -32.13 -24.37
C ALA A 139 5.87 -32.79 -23.17
N GLU A 140 4.79 -32.21 -22.64
CA GLU A 140 4.00 -32.84 -21.57
C GLU A 140 3.35 -34.14 -22.04
N ARG A 141 2.82 -34.16 -23.27
CA ARG A 141 2.21 -35.35 -23.85
C ARG A 141 3.24 -36.46 -24.07
N VAL A 142 4.44 -36.13 -24.53
CA VAL A 142 5.56 -37.07 -24.66
C VAL A 142 5.94 -37.64 -23.29
N ARG A 143 6.13 -36.79 -22.26
CA ARG A 143 6.43 -37.26 -20.89
C ARG A 143 5.36 -38.21 -20.35
N LYS A 144 4.09 -37.90 -20.58
CA LYS A 144 2.97 -38.77 -20.15
C LYS A 144 3.00 -40.12 -20.88
N LEU A 145 3.24 -40.11 -22.19
CA LEU A 145 3.32 -41.34 -22.99
C LEU A 145 4.53 -42.19 -22.60
N GLU A 146 5.69 -41.57 -22.35
CA GLU A 146 6.90 -42.26 -21.89
C GLU A 146 6.66 -42.95 -20.53
N ALA A 147 5.99 -42.26 -19.60
CA ALA A 147 5.62 -42.84 -18.32
C ALA A 147 4.67 -44.06 -18.48
N GLN A 148 3.67 -43.97 -19.37
CA GLN A 148 2.77 -45.08 -19.67
C GLN A 148 3.50 -46.27 -20.29
N VAL A 149 4.38 -46.02 -21.27
CA VAL A 149 5.21 -47.06 -21.90
C VAL A 149 6.12 -47.73 -20.86
N ALA A 150 6.76 -46.95 -19.99
CA ALA A 150 7.60 -47.49 -18.92
C ALA A 150 6.79 -48.38 -17.95
N TYR A 151 5.58 -47.97 -17.58
CA TYR A 151 4.69 -48.77 -16.75
C TYR A 151 4.29 -50.09 -17.42
N LEU A 152 3.90 -50.06 -18.69
CA LEU A 152 3.54 -51.26 -19.45
C LEU A 152 4.73 -52.22 -19.59
N LYS A 153 5.92 -51.71 -19.90
CA LYS A 153 7.15 -52.51 -19.95
C LYS A 153 7.44 -53.21 -18.63
N LYS A 154 7.30 -52.50 -17.50
CA LYS A 154 7.47 -53.09 -16.15
C LYS A 154 6.42 -54.17 -15.87
N SER A 155 5.16 -53.96 -16.25
CA SER A 155 4.09 -54.95 -16.11
C SER A 155 4.36 -56.23 -16.91
N ILE A 156 4.84 -56.09 -18.15
CA ILE A 156 5.23 -57.22 -19.00
C ILE A 156 6.40 -57.98 -18.38
N ALA A 157 7.45 -57.28 -17.94
CA ALA A 157 8.60 -57.89 -17.29
C ALA A 157 8.20 -58.66 -16.02
N LEU A 158 7.30 -58.11 -15.21
CA LEU A 158 6.82 -58.75 -13.98
C LEU A 158 5.99 -60.00 -14.29
N LYS A 159 5.15 -59.98 -15.32
CA LYS A 159 4.40 -61.16 -15.78
C LYS A 159 5.33 -62.25 -16.33
N ALA A 160 6.36 -61.87 -17.09
CA ALA A 160 7.36 -62.81 -17.59
C ALA A 160 8.13 -63.49 -16.45
N HIS A 161 8.55 -62.72 -15.44
CA HIS A 161 9.23 -63.25 -14.25
C HIS A 161 8.35 -64.19 -13.42
N ARG A 162 7.06 -63.86 -13.24
CA ARG A 162 6.12 -64.76 -12.56
C ARG A 162 5.93 -66.08 -13.31
N ARG A 163 5.85 -66.06 -14.65
CA ARG A 163 5.73 -67.27 -15.47
C ARG A 163 6.95 -68.19 -15.37
N SER A 164 8.16 -67.63 -15.31
CA SER A 164 9.38 -68.41 -15.13
C SER A 164 9.51 -69.00 -13.72
N GLN A 165 8.95 -68.35 -12.69
CA GLN A 165 8.92 -68.88 -11.32
C GLN A 165 7.89 -69.99 -11.09
N THR A 166 6.75 -69.97 -11.80
CA THR A 166 5.69 -71.00 -11.66
C THR A 166 5.93 -72.25 -12.51
N GLY A 167 6.95 -72.23 -13.38
CA GLY A 167 7.31 -73.35 -14.27
C GLY A 167 8.34 -74.32 -13.69
N THR A 168 8.76 -74.15 -12.43
CA THR A 168 9.74 -75.04 -11.78
C THR A 168 9.13 -75.66 -10.54
N LYS A 169 8.54 -76.85 -10.71
CA LYS A 169 8.43 -77.86 -9.66
C LYS A 169 9.03 -79.17 -10.20
N PRO A 170 9.92 -79.84 -9.44
CA PRO A 170 10.42 -81.18 -9.77
C PRO A 170 9.32 -82.24 -9.68
#